data_AF-A0A2K2HCL3-F1
#
_entry.id   AF-A0A2K2HCL3-F1
#
_cell.length_a   1.000
_cell.length_b   1.000
_cell.length_c   1.000
_cell.angle_alpha   90.00
_cell.angle_beta   90.00
_cell.angle_gamma   90.00
#
_symmetry.space_group_name_H-M   'P 1'
#
loop_
_entity.id
_entity.type
_entity.pdbx_description
1 polymer ?
#
loop_
_entity_poly.entity_id
_entity_poly.type
_entity_poly.pdbx_seq_one_letter_code
_entity_poly.pdbx_strand_id
1 'polypeptide(L)'
;MNIANEKQLAARATELGNSAAASAFTELAELARSTSPLVRRLTASALGKLAGIVPTDEAVKVLHPLLRDQHPQVRQYTAKALGAFGAAAKVALPDLRDLYSNPVERDYVKRSVLAAGKLIRSALDIAEQQAVHLCQRCGVKLEPDEYVRSHKAFQRPFCNYCFDEVFLERRNFETKVELQKNIRAKDGTWVQSDGERLICEALDAEGINYRYDERFRILDGYAIRPDFYLPEFDVYIEYWGMDTADYKIGMLKKQQLYQQQGKRLISLYPADKPCMRSTLLEKLRQYR
;
A
#
# COMPACT_ATOMS: atom_id res chain seq x y z
N MET A 1 30.78 -13.55 -26.43
CA MET A 1 30.80 -12.38 -27.37
C MET A 1 32.26 -12.00 -27.58
N ASN A 2 32.70 -11.72 -28.82
CA ASN A 2 34.06 -11.24 -29.05
C ASN A 2 34.16 -9.71 -28.86
N ILE A 3 35.36 -9.20 -28.60
CA ILE A 3 35.60 -7.79 -28.25
C ILE A 3 35.16 -6.82 -29.37
N ALA A 4 35.35 -7.22 -30.63
CA ALA A 4 34.98 -6.40 -31.78
C ALA A 4 33.44 -6.20 -31.87
N ASN A 5 32.67 -7.29 -31.70
CA ASN A 5 31.21 -7.22 -31.71
C ASN A 5 30.67 -6.45 -30.50
N GLU A 6 31.27 -6.61 -29.32
CA GLU A 6 30.89 -5.82 -28.14
C GLU A 6 31.04 -4.31 -28.38
N LYS A 7 32.19 -3.89 -28.93
CA LYS A 7 32.44 -2.48 -29.25
C LYS A 7 31.45 -1.95 -30.29
N GLN A 8 31.13 -2.74 -31.31
CA GLN A 8 30.16 -2.35 -32.33
C GLN A 8 28.76 -2.15 -31.75
N LEU A 9 28.27 -3.11 -30.94
CA LEU A 9 26.96 -3.02 -30.29
C LEU A 9 26.90 -1.88 -29.27
N ALA A 10 27.99 -1.63 -28.55
CA ALA A 10 28.12 -0.50 -27.63
C ALA A 10 28.04 0.85 -28.36
N ALA A 11 28.76 0.98 -29.48
CA ALA A 11 28.69 2.17 -30.33
C ALA A 11 27.28 2.36 -30.89
N ARG A 12 26.64 1.28 -31.36
CA ARG A 12 25.28 1.30 -31.89
C ARG A 12 24.25 1.75 -30.86
N ALA A 13 24.29 1.23 -29.63
CA ALA A 13 23.41 1.71 -28.56
C ALA A 13 23.57 3.22 -28.29
N THR A 14 24.81 3.73 -28.38
CA THR A 14 25.10 5.15 -28.17
C THR A 14 24.56 6.01 -29.31
N GLU A 15 24.74 5.57 -30.57
CA GLU A 15 24.20 6.22 -31.77
C GLU A 15 22.67 6.31 -31.70
N LEU A 16 22.01 5.18 -31.42
CA LEU A 16 20.55 5.11 -31.26
C LEU A 16 20.04 6.08 -30.19
N GLY A 17 20.72 6.16 -29.04
CA GLY A 17 20.35 7.11 -27.98
C GLY A 17 20.53 8.59 -28.34
N ASN A 18 21.36 8.91 -29.34
CA ASN A 18 21.58 10.27 -29.83
C ASN A 18 20.72 10.60 -31.06
N SER A 19 20.00 9.62 -31.63
CA SER A 19 19.21 9.79 -32.84
C SER A 19 17.97 10.67 -32.66
N ALA A 20 17.52 10.86 -31.42
CA ALA A 20 16.23 11.47 -31.08
C ALA A 20 15.03 10.84 -31.83
N ALA A 21 15.14 9.56 -32.22
CA ALA A 21 14.13 8.86 -33.01
C ALA A 21 13.38 7.81 -32.17
N ALA A 22 12.04 7.84 -32.21
CA ALA A 22 11.21 6.84 -31.54
C ALA A 22 11.44 5.41 -32.09
N SER A 23 11.77 5.29 -33.39
CA SER A 23 12.08 4.01 -34.05
C SER A 23 13.32 3.30 -33.50
N ALA A 24 14.18 4.01 -32.76
CA ALA A 24 15.33 3.42 -32.08
C ALA A 24 14.93 2.43 -30.97
N PHE A 25 13.68 2.49 -30.48
CA PHE A 25 13.21 1.70 -29.35
C PHE A 25 13.36 0.19 -29.57
N THR A 26 12.90 -0.34 -30.70
CA THR A 26 12.87 -1.79 -30.94
C THR A 26 14.28 -2.39 -30.88
N GLU A 27 15.25 -1.72 -31.50
CA GLU A 27 16.65 -2.16 -31.47
C GLU A 27 17.26 -2.04 -30.08
N LEU A 28 17.01 -0.93 -29.37
CA LEU A 28 17.46 -0.78 -27.97
C LEU A 28 16.85 -1.86 -27.05
N ALA A 29 15.60 -2.26 -27.26
CA ALA A 29 14.96 -3.32 -26.48
C ALA A 29 15.60 -4.70 -26.70
N GLU A 30 16.13 -4.98 -27.89
CA GLU A 30 16.95 -6.17 -28.15
C GLU A 30 18.34 -6.05 -27.47
N LEU A 31 18.99 -4.89 -27.58
CA LEU A 31 20.32 -4.66 -26.98
C LEU A 31 20.31 -4.73 -25.44
N ALA A 32 19.17 -4.44 -24.81
CA ALA A 32 18.97 -4.59 -23.36
C ALA A 32 19.16 -6.05 -22.87
N ARG A 33 18.99 -7.03 -23.77
CA ARG A 33 19.18 -8.47 -23.49
C ARG A 33 20.59 -8.96 -23.81
N SER A 34 21.50 -8.07 -24.21
CA SER A 34 22.88 -8.43 -24.53
C SER A 34 23.59 -9.10 -23.36
N THR A 35 24.45 -10.08 -23.64
CA THR A 35 25.29 -10.71 -22.62
C THR A 35 26.38 -9.76 -22.09
N SER A 36 26.68 -8.68 -22.82
CA SER A 36 27.66 -7.67 -22.40
C SER A 36 27.06 -6.65 -21.43
N PRO A 37 27.64 -6.48 -20.23
CA PRO A 37 27.21 -5.43 -19.31
C PRO A 37 27.46 -4.02 -19.87
N LEU A 38 28.47 -3.84 -20.73
CA LEU A 38 28.74 -2.56 -21.38
C LEU A 38 27.59 -2.17 -22.31
N VAL A 39 27.12 -3.11 -23.14
CA VAL A 39 26.00 -2.90 -24.07
C VAL A 39 24.72 -2.62 -23.30
N ARG A 40 24.39 -3.40 -22.26
CA ARG A 40 23.19 -3.16 -21.43
C ARG A 40 23.23 -1.80 -20.73
N ARG A 41 24.38 -1.41 -20.19
CA ARG A 41 24.57 -0.08 -19.57
C ARG A 41 24.32 1.06 -20.55
N LEU A 42 24.90 0.98 -21.75
CA LEU A 42 24.75 2.00 -22.78
C LEU A 42 23.32 2.04 -23.33
N THR A 43 22.67 0.88 -23.42
CA THR A 43 21.25 0.77 -23.77
C THR A 43 20.37 1.48 -22.74
N ALA A 44 20.59 1.25 -21.44
CA ALA A 44 19.86 1.95 -20.39
C ALA A 44 20.09 3.48 -20.48
N SER A 45 21.33 3.90 -20.73
CA SER A 45 21.63 5.32 -20.96
C SER A 45 20.90 5.91 -22.17
N ALA A 46 20.82 5.16 -23.27
CA ALA A 46 20.18 5.58 -24.51
C ALA A 46 18.66 5.73 -24.32
N LEU A 47 18.01 4.74 -23.71
CA LEU A 47 16.58 4.81 -23.38
C LEU A 47 16.27 6.00 -22.46
N GLY A 48 17.13 6.29 -21.48
CA GLY A 48 16.96 7.46 -20.61
C GLY A 48 17.05 8.80 -21.36
N LYS A 49 17.94 8.92 -22.36
CA LYS A 49 18.03 10.13 -23.22
C LYS A 49 16.80 10.31 -24.10
N LEU A 50 16.19 9.20 -24.50
CA LEU A 50 15.00 9.19 -25.35
C LEU A 50 13.69 9.21 -24.55
N ALA A 51 13.74 9.43 -23.22
CA ALA A 51 12.54 9.60 -22.42
C ALA A 51 11.68 10.75 -22.98
N GLY A 52 10.39 10.47 -23.20
CA GLY A 52 9.46 11.39 -23.87
C GLY A 52 9.43 11.30 -25.41
N ILE A 53 10.33 10.53 -26.02
CA ILE A 53 10.37 10.27 -27.48
C ILE A 53 9.93 8.83 -27.77
N VAL A 54 10.48 7.86 -27.03
CA VAL A 54 10.13 6.43 -27.18
C VAL A 54 8.87 6.08 -26.39
N PRO A 55 8.18 4.95 -26.70
CA PRO A 55 7.02 4.50 -25.95
C PRO A 55 7.34 4.33 -24.45
N THR A 56 6.80 5.21 -23.63
CA THR A 56 7.10 5.35 -22.19
C THR A 56 6.91 4.04 -21.43
N ASP A 57 5.73 3.43 -21.51
CA ASP A 57 5.42 2.22 -20.73
C ASP A 57 6.31 1.04 -21.13
N GLU A 58 6.62 0.92 -22.42
CA GLU A 58 7.41 -0.21 -22.92
C GLU A 58 8.89 -0.04 -22.60
N ALA A 59 9.39 1.19 -22.63
CA ALA A 59 10.72 1.51 -22.15
C ALA A 59 10.88 1.24 -20.65
N VAL A 60 9.88 1.59 -19.84
CA VAL A 60 9.88 1.25 -18.40
C VAL A 60 9.90 -0.27 -18.20
N LYS A 61 9.09 -1.05 -18.95
CA LYS A 61 9.11 -2.52 -18.89
C LYS A 61 10.46 -3.13 -19.26
N VAL A 62 11.15 -2.57 -20.26
CA VAL A 62 12.50 -3.02 -20.67
C VAL A 62 13.55 -2.67 -19.62
N LEU A 63 13.46 -1.48 -19.01
CA LEU A 63 14.42 -1.00 -18.02
C LEU A 63 14.26 -1.67 -16.65
N HIS A 64 13.04 -1.93 -16.21
CA HIS A 64 12.74 -2.38 -14.86
C HIS A 64 13.55 -3.63 -14.42
N PRO A 65 13.67 -4.72 -15.23
CA PRO A 65 14.49 -5.87 -14.88
C PRO A 65 15.98 -5.55 -14.68
N LEU A 66 16.51 -4.52 -15.35
CA LEU A 66 17.93 -4.14 -15.28
C LEU A 66 18.33 -3.49 -13.94
N LEU A 67 17.37 -3.15 -13.06
CA LEU A 67 17.65 -2.79 -11.67
C LEU A 67 18.23 -3.98 -10.88
N ARG A 68 18.02 -5.21 -11.33
CA ARG A 68 18.57 -6.45 -10.75
C ARG A 68 19.80 -6.97 -11.48
N ASP A 69 20.37 -6.19 -12.41
CA ASP A 69 21.53 -6.60 -13.20
C ASP A 69 22.72 -6.95 -12.30
N GLN A 70 23.51 -7.96 -12.70
CA GLN A 70 24.71 -8.36 -11.96
C GLN A 70 25.74 -7.22 -11.88
N HIS A 71 25.83 -6.38 -12.91
CA HIS A 71 26.83 -5.34 -13.00
C HIS A 71 26.34 -4.01 -12.42
N PRO A 72 27.01 -3.43 -11.40
CA PRO A 72 26.54 -2.23 -10.70
C PRO A 72 26.35 -1.00 -11.60
N GLN A 73 27.19 -0.83 -12.63
CA GLN A 73 27.01 0.27 -13.58
C GLN A 73 25.72 0.13 -14.42
N VAL A 74 25.25 -1.07 -14.72
CA VAL A 74 23.97 -1.25 -15.43
C VAL A 74 22.83 -0.78 -14.52
N ARG A 75 22.85 -1.18 -13.24
CA ARG A 75 21.86 -0.73 -12.23
C ARG A 75 21.86 0.79 -12.07
N GLN A 76 23.04 1.42 -12.02
CA GLN A 76 23.20 2.87 -11.94
C GLN A 76 22.47 3.60 -13.09
N TYR A 77 22.77 3.21 -14.33
CA TYR A 77 22.23 3.88 -15.52
C TYR A 77 20.75 3.56 -15.71
N THR A 78 20.32 2.37 -15.32
CA THR A 78 18.89 2.00 -15.28
C THR A 78 18.11 2.89 -14.32
N ALA A 79 18.61 3.10 -13.10
CA ALA A 79 17.97 4.00 -12.15
C ALA A 79 17.86 5.43 -12.71
N LYS A 80 18.94 5.96 -13.30
CA LYS A 80 18.91 7.29 -13.96
C LYS A 80 17.85 7.35 -15.07
N ALA A 81 17.80 6.33 -15.93
CA ALA A 81 16.85 6.27 -17.03
C ALA A 81 15.40 6.23 -16.53
N LEU A 82 15.08 5.38 -15.54
CA LEU A 82 13.76 5.32 -14.92
C LEU A 82 13.36 6.66 -14.29
N GLY A 83 14.31 7.39 -13.70
CA GLY A 83 14.08 8.75 -13.22
C GLY A 83 13.63 9.72 -14.32
N ALA A 84 14.16 9.58 -15.54
CA ALA A 84 13.76 10.41 -16.69
C ALA A 84 12.36 10.07 -17.22
N PHE A 85 11.87 8.84 -17.02
CA PHE A 85 10.49 8.44 -17.34
C PHE A 85 9.45 8.91 -16.32
N GLY A 86 9.87 9.53 -15.20
CA GLY A 86 8.99 10.21 -14.26
C GLY A 86 7.87 9.32 -13.71
N ALA A 87 6.63 9.82 -13.72
CA ALA A 87 5.47 9.16 -13.11
C ALA A 87 5.21 7.74 -13.64
N ALA A 88 5.51 7.48 -14.92
CA ALA A 88 5.34 6.16 -15.52
C ALA A 88 6.24 5.09 -14.88
N ALA A 89 7.38 5.49 -14.31
CA ALA A 89 8.28 4.59 -13.58
C ALA A 89 7.87 4.34 -12.12
N LYS A 90 6.64 4.70 -11.69
CA LYS A 90 6.12 4.44 -10.33
C LYS A 90 6.34 2.99 -9.87
N VAL A 91 6.14 2.04 -10.76
CA VAL A 91 6.30 0.60 -10.48
C VAL A 91 7.71 0.24 -9.98
N ALA A 92 8.73 1.02 -10.34
CA ALA A 92 10.12 0.80 -9.94
C ALA A 92 10.46 1.29 -8.52
N LEU A 93 9.58 2.05 -7.84
CA LEU A 93 9.88 2.64 -6.53
C LEU A 93 10.25 1.61 -5.44
N PRO A 94 9.56 0.45 -5.31
CA PRO A 94 9.95 -0.58 -4.34
C PRO A 94 11.35 -1.14 -4.64
N ASP A 95 11.63 -1.47 -5.91
CA ASP A 95 12.92 -2.02 -6.33
C ASP A 95 14.07 -1.01 -6.14
N LEU A 96 13.82 0.27 -6.41
CA LEU A 96 14.77 1.35 -6.12
C LEU A 96 15.03 1.46 -4.61
N ARG A 97 14.00 1.37 -3.76
CA ARG A 97 14.17 1.38 -2.30
C ARG A 97 15.01 0.18 -1.85
N ASP A 98 14.71 -1.01 -2.33
CA ASP A 98 15.41 -2.23 -1.94
C ASP A 98 16.88 -2.18 -2.41
N LEU A 99 17.13 -1.63 -3.61
CA LEU A 99 18.48 -1.39 -4.12
C LEU A 99 19.28 -0.38 -3.28
N TYR A 100 18.63 0.68 -2.78
CA TYR A 100 19.26 1.66 -1.88
C TYR A 100 19.64 1.04 -0.53
N SER A 101 18.73 0.22 0.03
CA SER A 101 18.92 -0.46 1.32
C SER A 101 19.95 -1.59 1.29
N ASN A 102 20.33 -2.07 0.09
CA ASN A 102 21.30 -3.13 -0.04
C ASN A 102 22.69 -2.71 0.52
N PRO A 103 23.23 -3.40 1.54
CA PRO A 103 24.49 -3.01 2.17
C PRO A 103 25.70 -3.17 1.25
N VAL A 104 25.66 -4.10 0.29
CA VAL A 104 26.79 -4.37 -0.63
C VAL A 104 26.74 -3.52 -1.90
N GLU A 105 25.69 -2.71 -2.09
CA GLU A 105 25.55 -1.85 -3.25
C GLU A 105 26.53 -0.66 -3.19
N ARG A 106 27.07 -0.28 -4.36
CA ARG A 106 28.03 0.81 -4.51
C ARG A 106 27.35 2.17 -4.29
N ASP A 107 28.06 3.07 -3.59
CA ASP A 107 27.53 4.40 -3.26
C ASP A 107 27.08 5.22 -4.47
N TYR A 108 27.77 5.11 -5.60
CA TYR A 108 27.38 5.82 -6.83
C TYR A 108 26.05 5.30 -7.42
N VAL A 109 25.71 4.03 -7.19
CA VAL A 109 24.41 3.47 -7.55
C VAL A 109 23.36 4.03 -6.60
N LYS A 110 23.62 3.98 -5.28
CA LYS A 110 22.71 4.53 -4.25
C LYS A 110 22.36 6.00 -4.49
N ARG A 111 23.35 6.84 -4.86
CA ARG A 111 23.10 8.25 -5.24
C ARG A 111 22.16 8.38 -6.44
N SER A 112 22.35 7.54 -7.46
CA SER A 112 21.52 7.56 -8.67
C SER A 112 20.09 7.08 -8.39
N VAL A 113 19.96 6.05 -7.54
CA VAL A 113 18.68 5.52 -7.05
C VAL A 113 17.90 6.57 -6.25
N LEU A 114 18.58 7.28 -5.33
CA LEU A 114 17.97 8.34 -4.55
C LEU A 114 17.46 9.48 -5.43
N ALA A 115 18.27 9.91 -6.40
CA ALA A 115 17.90 10.95 -7.36
C ALA A 115 16.69 10.52 -8.21
N ALA A 116 16.70 9.29 -8.74
CA ALA A 116 15.60 8.73 -9.52
C ALA A 116 14.31 8.67 -8.70
N GLY A 117 14.36 8.16 -7.48
CA GLY A 117 13.19 8.10 -6.60
C GLY A 117 12.60 9.47 -6.27
N LYS A 118 13.42 10.51 -6.15
CA LYS A 118 12.95 11.90 -5.99
C LYS A 118 12.23 12.38 -7.25
N LEU A 119 12.82 12.20 -8.43
CA LEU A 119 12.21 12.61 -9.71
C LEU A 119 10.87 11.92 -9.96
N ILE A 120 10.79 10.60 -9.73
CA ILE A 120 9.56 9.83 -9.90
C ILE A 120 8.47 10.33 -8.94
N ARG A 121 8.79 10.53 -7.65
CA ARG A 121 7.82 11.03 -6.67
C ARG A 121 7.34 12.44 -7.01
N SER A 122 8.23 13.36 -7.34
CA SER A 122 7.84 14.71 -7.75
C SER A 122 6.98 14.70 -9.02
N ALA A 123 7.27 13.82 -9.98
CA ALA A 123 6.43 13.67 -11.17
C ALA A 123 5.04 13.10 -10.84
N LEU A 124 4.93 12.18 -9.88
CA LEU A 124 3.65 11.67 -9.39
C LEU A 124 2.86 12.77 -8.67
N ASP A 125 3.51 13.57 -7.84
CA ASP A 125 2.87 14.69 -7.14
C ASP A 125 2.32 15.71 -8.14
N ILE A 126 3.08 16.05 -9.19
CA ILE A 126 2.64 16.94 -10.27
C ILE A 126 1.44 16.33 -11.02
N ALA A 127 1.51 15.04 -11.36
CA ALA A 127 0.42 14.36 -12.05
C ALA A 127 -0.86 14.30 -11.20
N GLU A 128 -0.73 14.09 -9.88
CA GLU A 128 -1.86 14.10 -8.95
C GLU A 128 -2.45 15.50 -8.77
N GLN A 129 -1.62 16.55 -8.74
CA GLN A 129 -2.09 17.94 -8.68
C GLN A 129 -2.79 18.39 -9.96
N GLN A 130 -2.37 17.87 -11.11
CA GLN A 130 -2.99 18.15 -12.41
C GLN A 130 -4.21 17.26 -12.69
N ALA A 131 -4.42 16.21 -11.91
CA ALA A 131 -5.58 15.34 -12.06
C ALA A 131 -6.86 16.10 -11.70
N VAL A 132 -7.86 16.00 -12.57
CA VAL A 132 -9.21 16.49 -12.28
C VAL A 132 -9.83 15.51 -11.27
N HIS A 133 -9.85 15.90 -10.00
CA HIS A 133 -10.52 15.14 -8.95
C HIS A 133 -12.02 15.42 -8.97
N LEU A 134 -12.83 14.37 -8.96
CA LEU A 134 -14.29 14.48 -8.91
C LEU A 134 -14.81 13.96 -7.58
N CYS A 135 -15.81 14.64 -7.02
CA CYS A 135 -16.54 14.17 -5.85
C CYS A 135 -17.16 12.80 -6.14
N GLN A 136 -16.87 11.80 -5.31
CA GLN A 136 -17.39 10.44 -5.49
C GLN A 136 -18.91 10.36 -5.41
N ARG A 137 -19.56 11.28 -4.67
CA ARG A 137 -21.01 11.27 -4.45
C ARG A 137 -21.79 12.05 -5.51
N CYS A 138 -21.35 13.26 -5.84
CA CYS A 138 -22.09 14.15 -6.75
C CYS A 138 -21.38 14.44 -8.07
N GLY A 139 -20.15 13.95 -8.27
CA GLY A 139 -19.40 14.10 -9.53
C GLY A 139 -18.84 15.50 -9.80
N VAL A 140 -19.03 16.47 -8.89
CA VAL A 140 -18.49 17.83 -9.09
C VAL A 140 -16.96 17.82 -9.04
N LYS A 141 -16.32 18.67 -9.85
CA LYS A 141 -14.88 18.90 -9.78
C LYS A 141 -14.51 19.45 -8.40
N LEU A 142 -13.48 18.87 -7.80
CA LEU A 142 -12.94 19.28 -6.52
C LEU A 142 -11.86 20.33 -6.69
N GLU A 143 -11.83 21.28 -5.77
CA GLU A 143 -10.65 22.09 -5.54
C GLU A 143 -9.55 21.24 -4.84
N PRO A 144 -8.26 21.59 -5.00
CA PRO A 144 -7.16 20.79 -4.42
C PRO A 144 -7.27 20.60 -2.90
N ASP A 145 -7.74 21.61 -2.17
CA ASP A 145 -7.94 21.56 -0.72
C ASP A 145 -9.12 20.66 -0.32
N GLU A 146 -10.23 20.67 -1.08
CA GLU A 146 -11.36 19.74 -0.90
C GLU A 146 -10.92 18.29 -1.08
N TYR A 147 -10.15 18.00 -2.14
CA TYR A 147 -9.58 16.67 -2.37
C TYR A 147 -8.67 16.25 -1.21
N VAL A 148 -7.68 17.07 -0.83
CA VAL A 148 -6.76 16.73 0.26
C VAL A 148 -7.50 16.52 1.58
N ARG A 149 -8.45 17.39 1.93
CA ARG A 149 -9.19 17.29 3.19
C ARG A 149 -10.07 16.05 3.23
N SER A 150 -10.84 15.80 2.18
CA SER A 150 -11.73 14.64 2.08
C SER A 150 -10.94 13.33 2.02
N HIS A 151 -9.86 13.28 1.25
CA HIS A 151 -8.98 12.13 1.19
C HIS A 151 -8.26 11.86 2.52
N LYS A 152 -7.88 12.90 3.28
CA LYS A 152 -7.27 12.73 4.61
C LYS A 152 -8.27 12.19 5.65
N ALA A 153 -9.53 12.61 5.57
CA ALA A 153 -10.56 12.22 6.53
C ALA A 153 -11.21 10.86 6.20
N PHE A 154 -11.43 10.59 4.91
CA PHE A 154 -12.25 9.49 4.42
C PHE A 154 -11.58 8.61 3.36
N GLN A 155 -10.37 8.99 2.90
CA GLN A 155 -9.68 8.32 1.78
C GLN A 155 -10.52 8.22 0.51
N ARG A 156 -11.43 9.18 0.36
CA ARG A 156 -12.38 9.29 -0.74
C ARG A 156 -12.55 10.78 -1.09
N PRO A 157 -12.63 11.12 -2.38
CA PRO A 157 -12.79 12.50 -2.81
C PRO A 157 -14.24 12.96 -2.58
N PHE A 158 -14.43 13.99 -1.76
CA PHE A 158 -15.72 14.63 -1.53
C PHE A 158 -15.59 16.15 -1.61
N CYS A 159 -16.57 16.80 -2.25
CA CYS A 159 -16.71 18.25 -2.17
C CYS A 159 -17.14 18.66 -0.76
N ASN A 160 -17.02 19.94 -0.43
CA ASN A 160 -17.39 20.49 0.87
C ASN A 160 -18.77 20.02 1.36
N TYR A 161 -19.79 20.10 0.49
CA TYR A 161 -21.16 19.69 0.83
C TYR A 161 -21.27 18.20 1.17
N CYS A 162 -20.76 17.33 0.29
CA CYS A 162 -20.82 15.88 0.51
C CYS A 162 -19.95 15.45 1.70
N PHE A 163 -18.82 16.15 1.92
CA PHE A 163 -17.95 15.93 3.07
C PHE A 163 -18.72 16.18 4.37
N ASP A 164 -19.43 17.31 4.48
CA ASP A 164 -20.17 17.67 5.69
C ASP A 164 -21.33 16.70 5.94
N GLU A 165 -22.07 16.29 4.91
CA GLU A 165 -23.11 15.27 5.05
C GLU A 165 -22.55 13.94 5.54
N VAL A 166 -21.50 13.42 4.90
CA VAL A 166 -20.86 12.15 5.31
C VAL A 166 -20.27 12.28 6.72
N PHE A 167 -19.70 13.44 7.06
CA PHE A 167 -19.18 13.71 8.39
C PHE A 167 -20.28 13.71 9.45
N LEU A 168 -21.41 14.37 9.17
CA LEU A 168 -22.59 14.39 10.04
C LEU A 168 -23.19 12.99 10.21
N GLU A 169 -23.38 12.24 9.12
CA GLU A 169 -23.84 10.86 9.16
C GLU A 169 -22.94 9.99 10.04
N ARG A 170 -21.61 10.10 9.86
CA ARG A 170 -20.62 9.37 10.66
C ARG A 170 -20.66 9.79 12.13
N ARG A 171 -20.75 11.08 12.44
CA ARG A 171 -20.87 11.59 13.81
C ARG A 171 -22.14 11.07 14.46
N ASN A 172 -23.26 11.10 13.74
CA ASN A 172 -24.53 10.57 14.21
C ASN A 172 -24.46 9.05 14.44
N PHE A 173 -23.77 8.32 13.57
CA PHE A 173 -23.51 6.89 13.77
C PHE A 173 -22.66 6.65 15.03
N GLU A 174 -21.59 7.42 15.24
CA GLU A 174 -20.77 7.34 16.46
C GLU A 174 -21.59 7.59 17.72
N THR A 175 -22.42 8.63 17.71
CA THR A 175 -23.33 8.93 18.81
C THR A 175 -24.31 7.77 19.05
N LYS A 176 -24.88 7.17 17.99
CA LYS A 176 -25.76 6.00 18.11
C LYS A 176 -25.05 4.79 18.71
N VAL A 177 -23.84 4.49 18.26
CA VAL A 177 -23.03 3.38 18.79
C VAL A 177 -22.74 3.57 20.27
N GLU A 178 -22.42 4.80 20.70
CA GLU A 178 -22.16 5.09 22.11
C GLU A 178 -23.43 4.98 22.96
N LEU A 179 -24.57 5.46 22.45
CA LEU A 179 -25.87 5.30 23.12
C LEU A 179 -26.32 3.83 23.25
N GLN A 180 -25.81 2.93 22.41
CA GLN A 180 -26.08 1.49 22.49
C GLN A 180 -25.24 0.77 23.55
N LYS A 181 -24.19 1.38 24.09
CA LYS A 181 -23.36 0.81 25.17
C LYS A 181 -24.07 0.96 26.52
N ASN A 182 -25.08 0.14 26.75
CA ASN A 182 -25.96 0.24 27.92
C ASN A 182 -25.74 -0.89 28.94
N ILE A 183 -24.79 -1.80 28.69
CA ILE A 183 -24.45 -2.90 29.60
C ILE A 183 -23.10 -2.59 30.25
N ARG A 184 -23.01 -2.68 31.58
CA ARG A 184 -21.77 -2.40 32.33
C ARG A 184 -21.09 -3.70 32.75
N ALA A 185 -19.83 -3.88 32.38
CA ALA A 185 -18.96 -4.97 32.83
C ALA A 185 -18.38 -4.68 34.24
N LYS A 186 -17.80 -5.71 34.87
CA LYS A 186 -17.27 -5.62 36.25
C LYS A 186 -16.11 -4.64 36.41
N ASP A 187 -15.27 -4.51 35.39
CA ASP A 187 -14.17 -3.55 35.34
C ASP A 187 -14.65 -2.10 35.08
N GLY A 188 -15.94 -1.90 34.87
CA GLY A 188 -16.56 -0.60 34.63
C GLY A 188 -16.77 -0.24 33.16
N THR A 189 -16.33 -1.09 32.22
CA THR A 189 -16.49 -0.86 30.77
C THR A 189 -17.96 -0.96 30.34
N TRP A 190 -18.42 -0.03 29.50
CA TRP A 190 -19.75 -0.06 28.89
C TRP A 190 -19.70 -0.75 27.53
N VAL A 191 -20.51 -1.81 27.33
CA VAL A 191 -20.54 -2.66 26.14
C VAL A 191 -21.96 -2.74 25.53
N GLN A 192 -22.06 -3.22 24.29
CA GLN A 192 -23.30 -3.23 23.52
C GLN A 192 -24.11 -4.53 23.68
N SER A 193 -23.46 -5.61 24.11
CA SER A 193 -24.09 -6.93 24.22
C SER A 193 -23.60 -7.73 25.41
N ASP A 194 -24.42 -8.69 25.82
CA ASP A 194 -24.09 -9.62 26.90
C ASP A 194 -22.88 -10.51 26.55
N GLY A 195 -22.66 -10.83 25.26
CA GLY A 195 -21.49 -11.58 24.81
C GLY A 195 -20.19 -10.80 25.03
N GLU A 196 -20.17 -9.51 24.68
CA GLU A 196 -19.04 -8.61 24.93
C GLU A 196 -18.77 -8.43 26.42
N ARG A 197 -19.84 -8.32 27.24
CA ARG A 197 -19.70 -8.24 28.71
C ARG A 197 -18.96 -9.45 29.26
N LEU A 198 -19.32 -10.65 28.79
CA LEU A 198 -18.64 -11.89 29.21
C LEU A 198 -17.18 -11.94 28.75
N ILE A 199 -16.85 -11.35 27.60
CA ILE A 199 -15.46 -11.20 27.12
C ILE A 199 -14.68 -10.25 28.03
N CYS A 200 -15.21 -9.05 28.34
CA CYS A 200 -14.60 -8.12 29.30
C CYS A 200 -14.30 -8.82 30.63
N GLU A 201 -15.30 -9.49 31.21
CA GLU A 201 -15.15 -10.17 32.50
C GLU A 201 -14.16 -11.34 32.45
N ALA A 202 -14.05 -12.03 31.32
CA ALA A 202 -13.07 -13.09 31.14
C ALA A 202 -11.64 -12.54 31.05
N LEU A 203 -11.43 -11.42 30.35
CA LEU A 203 -10.14 -10.76 30.22
C LEU A 203 -9.69 -10.13 31.56
N ASP A 204 -10.60 -9.44 32.24
CA ASP A 204 -10.38 -8.83 33.55
C ASP A 204 -10.00 -9.88 34.60
N ALA A 205 -10.71 -11.02 34.63
CA ALA A 205 -10.41 -12.11 35.56
C ALA A 205 -9.04 -12.78 35.36
N GLU A 206 -8.40 -12.57 34.20
CA GLU A 206 -7.06 -13.06 33.88
C GLU A 206 -6.01 -11.94 33.91
N GLY A 207 -6.43 -10.71 34.24
CA GLY A 207 -5.56 -9.53 34.26
C GLY A 207 -5.01 -9.13 32.89
N ILE A 208 -5.71 -9.48 31.79
CA ILE A 208 -5.27 -9.18 30.42
C ILE A 208 -5.74 -7.78 30.03
N ASN A 209 -4.81 -6.90 29.68
CA ASN A 209 -5.16 -5.56 29.19
C ASN A 209 -5.81 -5.63 27.80
N TYR A 210 -6.87 -4.86 27.63
CA TYR A 210 -7.58 -4.77 26.35
C TYR A 210 -8.01 -3.34 26.03
N ARG A 211 -8.32 -3.11 24.76
CA ARG A 211 -8.95 -1.89 24.26
C ARG A 211 -10.26 -2.26 23.60
N TYR A 212 -11.36 -1.81 24.17
CA TYR A 212 -12.70 -2.08 23.66
C TYR A 212 -13.12 -1.02 22.64
N ASP A 213 -13.68 -1.49 21.52
CA ASP A 213 -14.32 -0.66 20.51
C ASP A 213 -13.42 0.47 19.96
N GLU A 214 -12.09 0.27 20.03
CA GLU A 214 -11.08 1.23 19.58
C GLU A 214 -10.84 1.08 18.09
N ARG A 215 -11.01 2.20 17.36
CA ARG A 215 -10.74 2.23 15.93
C ARG A 215 -9.25 2.25 15.65
N PHE A 216 -8.83 1.50 14.65
CA PHE A 216 -7.52 1.66 14.07
C PHE A 216 -7.62 1.77 12.54
N ARG A 217 -6.70 2.54 11.96
CA ARG A 217 -6.59 2.70 10.52
C ARG A 217 -5.70 1.60 9.98
N ILE A 218 -6.15 0.92 8.93
CA ILE A 218 -5.30 0.02 8.16
C ILE A 218 -4.73 0.80 6.96
N LEU A 219 -3.60 0.32 6.44
CA LEU A 219 -3.14 0.64 5.08
C LEU A 219 -4.25 0.24 4.07
N ASP A 220 -4.39 0.95 2.95
CA ASP A 220 -5.45 0.80 1.93
C ASP A 220 -6.84 1.36 2.26
N GLY A 221 -6.99 2.14 3.33
CA GLY A 221 -8.16 3.02 3.51
C GLY A 221 -9.42 2.43 4.08
N TYR A 222 -9.37 1.17 4.49
CA TYR A 222 -10.40 0.58 5.30
C TYR A 222 -10.14 0.91 6.78
N ALA A 223 -11.11 1.58 7.42
CA ALA A 223 -11.15 1.70 8.87
C ALA A 223 -11.87 0.47 9.43
N ILE A 224 -11.15 -0.37 10.17
CA ILE A 224 -11.75 -1.50 10.88
C ILE A 224 -11.92 -1.11 12.34
N ARG A 225 -13.10 -1.42 12.88
CA ARG A 225 -13.45 -1.25 14.28
C ARG A 225 -13.63 -2.64 14.89
N PRO A 226 -12.61 -3.17 15.57
CA PRO A 226 -12.72 -4.42 16.30
C PRO A 226 -13.58 -4.23 17.54
N ASP A 227 -14.19 -5.32 18.02
CA ASP A 227 -14.86 -5.30 19.33
C ASP A 227 -13.80 -5.19 20.43
N PHE A 228 -12.69 -5.94 20.31
CA PHE A 228 -11.55 -5.82 21.22
C PHE A 228 -10.20 -5.93 20.51
N TYR A 229 -9.20 -5.25 21.07
CA TYR A 229 -7.79 -5.43 20.76
C TYR A 229 -7.00 -5.73 22.04
N LEU A 230 -6.16 -6.75 21.99
CA LEU A 230 -5.27 -7.16 23.08
C LEU A 230 -3.81 -6.79 22.74
N PRO A 231 -3.27 -5.68 23.29
CA PRO A 231 -1.93 -5.21 22.95
C PRO A 231 -0.82 -6.21 23.28
N GLU A 232 -0.99 -6.99 24.35
CA GLU A 232 0.01 -7.96 24.82
C GLU A 232 0.22 -9.13 23.83
N PHE A 233 -0.82 -9.49 23.08
CA PHE A 233 -0.79 -10.62 22.15
C PHE A 233 -0.74 -10.18 20.67
N ASP A 234 -0.92 -8.89 20.41
CA ASP A 234 -1.21 -8.32 19.09
C ASP A 234 -2.35 -9.07 18.38
N VAL A 235 -3.46 -9.26 19.12
CA VAL A 235 -4.64 -10.05 18.68
C VAL A 235 -5.90 -9.20 18.74
N TYR A 236 -6.74 -9.35 17.73
CA TYR A 236 -8.08 -8.76 17.67
C TYR A 236 -9.14 -9.81 18.01
N ILE A 237 -10.21 -9.40 18.69
CA ILE A 237 -11.36 -10.25 19.00
C ILE A 237 -12.62 -9.64 18.38
N GLU A 238 -13.44 -10.52 17.79
CA GLU A 238 -14.76 -10.20 17.23
C GLU A 238 -15.81 -11.14 17.82
N TYR A 239 -16.93 -10.57 18.26
CA TYR A 239 -18.10 -11.30 18.74
C TYR A 239 -19.23 -11.23 17.71
N TRP A 240 -19.48 -12.36 17.04
CA TRP A 240 -20.39 -12.45 15.90
C TRP A 240 -21.84 -12.69 16.34
N GLY A 241 -22.48 -11.68 16.93
CA GLY A 241 -23.74 -11.80 17.66
C GLY A 241 -25.04 -11.99 16.86
N MET A 242 -25.04 -11.85 15.52
CA MET A 242 -26.27 -11.87 14.70
C MET A 242 -26.26 -12.99 13.64
N ASP A 243 -27.43 -13.54 13.31
CA ASP A 243 -27.59 -14.68 12.38
C ASP A 243 -28.37 -14.32 11.10
N THR A 244 -28.32 -13.06 10.66
CA THR A 244 -28.96 -12.64 9.41
C THR A 244 -28.04 -12.84 8.20
N ALA A 245 -28.61 -13.06 7.02
CA ALA A 245 -27.83 -13.27 5.78
C ALA A 245 -26.91 -12.07 5.46
N ASP A 246 -27.43 -10.85 5.58
CA ASP A 246 -26.65 -9.63 5.35
C ASP A 246 -25.50 -9.47 6.35
N TYR A 247 -25.73 -9.89 7.61
CA TYR A 247 -24.69 -9.89 8.63
C TYR A 247 -23.57 -10.89 8.33
N LYS A 248 -23.92 -12.10 7.86
CA LYS A 248 -22.92 -13.11 7.45
C LYS A 248 -22.03 -12.62 6.30
N ILE A 249 -22.59 -11.91 5.33
CA ILE A 249 -21.82 -11.28 4.25
C ILE A 249 -20.82 -10.27 4.83
N GLY A 250 -21.26 -9.42 5.76
CA GLY A 250 -20.40 -8.45 6.45
C GLY A 250 -19.28 -9.11 7.25
N MET A 251 -19.61 -10.15 8.02
CA MET A 251 -18.67 -10.95 8.81
C MET A 251 -17.56 -11.53 7.92
N LEU A 252 -17.92 -12.20 6.82
CA LEU A 252 -16.95 -12.81 5.90
C LEU A 252 -16.00 -11.77 5.28
N LYS A 253 -16.52 -10.60 4.88
CA LYS A 253 -15.70 -9.50 4.38
C LYS A 253 -14.70 -9.01 5.44
N LYS A 254 -15.14 -8.87 6.69
CA LYS A 254 -14.29 -8.42 7.79
C LYS A 254 -13.17 -9.43 8.11
N GLN A 255 -13.50 -10.73 8.13
CA GLN A 255 -12.51 -11.80 8.29
C GLN A 255 -11.46 -11.81 7.16
N GLN A 256 -11.90 -11.66 5.90
CA GLN A 256 -11.00 -11.59 4.75
C GLN A 256 -10.03 -10.39 4.85
N LEU A 257 -10.50 -9.23 5.32
CA LEU A 257 -9.65 -8.05 5.50
C LEU A 257 -8.57 -8.28 6.57
N TYR A 258 -8.92 -8.89 7.72
CA TYR A 258 -7.91 -9.26 8.73
C TYR A 258 -6.85 -10.20 8.14
N GLN A 259 -7.27 -11.19 7.35
CA GLN A 259 -6.37 -12.15 6.71
C GLN A 259 -5.43 -11.49 5.69
N GLN A 260 -5.96 -10.65 4.80
CA GLN A 260 -5.17 -9.93 3.80
C GLN A 260 -4.09 -9.04 4.42
N GLN A 261 -4.35 -8.53 5.63
CA GLN A 261 -3.47 -7.62 6.35
C GLN A 261 -2.57 -8.34 7.36
N GLY A 262 -2.59 -9.68 7.37
CA GLY A 262 -1.76 -10.49 8.26
C GLY A 262 -2.06 -10.28 9.75
N LYS A 263 -3.27 -9.88 10.10
CA LYS A 263 -3.68 -9.60 11.48
C LYS A 263 -4.22 -10.85 12.16
N ARG A 264 -3.89 -11.05 13.44
CA ARG A 264 -4.35 -12.18 14.25
C ARG A 264 -5.76 -11.92 14.74
N LEU A 265 -6.67 -12.87 14.53
CA LEU A 265 -8.09 -12.72 14.81
C LEU A 265 -8.62 -13.90 15.62
N ILE A 266 -9.33 -13.59 16.70
CA ILE A 266 -10.16 -14.53 17.46
C ILE A 266 -11.63 -14.20 17.15
N SER A 267 -12.35 -15.20 16.64
CA SER A 267 -13.79 -15.12 16.39
C SER A 267 -14.56 -15.85 17.48
N LEU A 268 -15.52 -15.18 18.11
CA LEU A 268 -16.41 -15.72 19.13
C LEU A 268 -17.86 -15.63 18.66
N TYR A 269 -18.70 -16.56 19.10
CA TYR A 269 -20.07 -16.71 18.62
C TYR A 269 -21.08 -16.83 19.77
N PRO A 270 -22.39 -16.63 19.53
CA PRO A 270 -23.42 -16.84 20.55
C PRO A 270 -23.38 -18.21 21.22
N ALA A 271 -22.99 -19.26 20.47
CA ALA A 271 -22.82 -20.61 20.99
C ALA A 271 -21.69 -20.73 22.03
N ASP A 272 -20.72 -19.81 22.02
CA ASP A 272 -19.61 -19.78 22.97
C ASP A 272 -20.02 -19.18 24.33
N LYS A 273 -21.16 -18.49 24.43
CA LYS A 273 -21.60 -17.80 25.66
C LYS A 273 -21.55 -18.65 26.93
N PRO A 274 -22.07 -19.90 26.96
CA PRO A 274 -22.07 -20.72 28.18
C PRO A 274 -20.66 -21.03 28.69
N CYS A 275 -19.66 -21.01 27.82
CA CYS A 275 -18.27 -21.36 28.10
C CYS A 275 -17.29 -20.25 27.68
N MET A 276 -17.74 -18.99 27.68
CA MET A 276 -17.04 -17.86 27.04
C MET A 276 -15.58 -17.74 27.52
N ARG A 277 -15.36 -17.80 28.84
CA ARG A 277 -14.02 -17.71 29.43
C ARG A 277 -13.10 -18.84 28.96
N SER A 278 -13.54 -20.09 29.04
CA SER A 278 -12.71 -21.23 28.61
C SER A 278 -12.40 -21.19 27.12
N THR A 279 -13.39 -20.86 26.28
CA THR A 279 -13.23 -20.80 24.83
C THR A 279 -12.29 -19.67 24.41
N LEU A 280 -12.42 -18.49 25.02
CA LEU A 280 -11.51 -17.37 24.77
C LEU A 280 -10.08 -17.73 25.15
N LEU A 281 -9.86 -18.30 26.34
CA LEU A 281 -8.52 -18.67 26.80
C LEU A 281 -7.90 -19.78 25.96
N GLU A 282 -8.68 -20.75 25.51
CA GLU A 282 -8.20 -21.78 24.59
C GLU A 282 -7.72 -21.18 23.27
N LYS A 283 -8.50 -20.27 22.67
CA LYS A 283 -8.10 -19.57 21.44
C LYS A 283 -6.88 -18.67 21.65
N LEU A 284 -6.77 -18.01 22.80
CA LEU A 284 -5.62 -17.16 23.13
C LEU A 284 -4.30 -17.93 23.28
N ARG A 285 -4.34 -19.19 23.71
CA ARG A 285 -3.13 -20.03 23.83
C ARG A 285 -2.37 -20.19 22.52
N GLN A 286 -3.04 -20.04 21.38
CA GLN A 286 -2.43 -20.12 20.05
C GLN A 286 -1.51 -18.94 19.73
N TYR A 287 -1.56 -17.88 20.54
CA TYR A 287 -0.83 -16.62 20.34
C TYR A 287 0.13 -16.27 21.47
N ARG A 288 0.32 -17.20 22.42
CA ARG A 288 1.36 -17.12 23.47
C ARG A 288 2.74 -17.48 22.93
#